data_AF-A0A096P8V4-F1
#
_entry.id   AF-A0A096P8V4-F1
#
_cell.length_a   1.000
_cell.length_b   1.000
_cell.length_c   1.000
_cell.angle_alpha   90.00
_cell.angle_beta   90.00
_cell.angle_gamma   90.00
#
_symmetry.space_group_name_H-M   'P 1'
#
loop_
_entity.id
_entity.type
_entity.pdbx_description
1 polymer ?
#
loop_
_entity_poly.entity_id
_entity_poly.type
_entity_poly.pdbx_seq_one_letter_code
_entity_poly.pdbx_strand_id
1 'polypeptide(L)'
;MTVAEILRHRIQVMETLEYMKSRSQCAHRVYKHVCFIDLDGVTLSYFTGEVKKFMTELVKLLTHRYTDSLHLMYLVNTPVIFRVIWSVLAPLLSTTTKSKIFMFGVGPNQSRKLAKQLAKHGISNSAAPRCAGGASEGVRMDAYIKDAIELRKRLVVAVK
;
A
#
# COMPACT_ATOMS: atom_id res chain seq x y z
N MET A 1 1.12 14.84 15.98
CA MET A 1 1.90 14.34 14.84
C MET A 1 1.55 15.19 13.62
N THR A 2 2.52 15.88 13.04
CA THR A 2 2.32 16.79 11.90
C THR A 2 2.23 16.02 10.57
N VAL A 3 1.68 16.62 9.52
CA VAL A 3 1.67 16.03 8.17
C VAL A 3 3.09 15.64 7.71
N ALA A 4 4.09 16.47 8.01
CA ALA A 4 5.48 16.20 7.67
C ALA A 4 6.05 14.97 8.39
N GLU A 5 5.69 14.76 9.66
CA GLU A 5 6.07 13.55 10.40
C GLU A 5 5.45 12.28 9.80
N ILE A 6 4.16 12.35 9.42
CA ILE A 6 3.48 11.22 8.78
C ILE A 6 4.12 10.91 7.42
N LEU A 7 4.44 11.93 6.61
CA LEU A 7 5.10 11.74 5.32
C LEU A 7 6.51 11.15 5.49
N ARG A 8 7.29 11.59 6.48
CA ARG A 8 8.59 10.98 6.80
C ARG A 8 8.46 9.50 7.16
N HIS A 9 7.47 9.16 7.98
CA HIS A 9 7.19 7.76 8.29
C HIS A 9 6.81 6.96 7.03
N ARG A 10 6.02 7.53 6.12
CA ARG A 10 5.67 6.89 4.84
C ARG A 10 6.88 6.69 3.94
N ILE A 11 7.82 7.63 3.90
CA ILE A 11 9.10 7.47 3.19
C ILE A 11 9.87 6.28 3.78
N GLN A 12 10.01 6.20 5.10
CA GLN A 12 10.71 5.07 5.75
C GLN A 12 10.12 3.71 5.38
N VAL A 13 8.78 3.62 5.36
CA VAL A 13 8.07 2.41 4.92
C VAL A 13 8.40 2.08 3.46
N MET A 14 8.34 3.06 2.55
CA MET A 14 8.62 2.83 1.13
C MET A 14 10.09 2.43 0.87
N GLU A 15 11.05 3.09 1.51
CA GLU A 15 12.48 2.72 1.40
C GLU A 15 12.73 1.31 1.95
N THR A 16 12.08 0.95 3.06
CA THR A 16 12.16 -0.40 3.61
C THR A 16 11.58 -1.43 2.65
N LEU A 17 10.46 -1.13 1.98
CA LEU A 17 9.90 -2.01 0.94
C LEU A 17 10.88 -2.18 -0.23
N GLU A 18 11.49 -1.11 -0.74
CA GLU A 18 12.50 -1.23 -1.81
C GLU A 18 13.71 -2.07 -1.37
N TYR A 19 14.16 -1.90 -0.13
CA TYR A 19 15.20 -2.73 0.44
C TYR A 19 14.80 -4.21 0.49
N MET A 20 13.59 -4.53 0.98
CA MET A 20 13.11 -5.92 1.03
C MET A 20 13.01 -6.55 -0.36
N LYS A 21 12.55 -5.80 -1.36
CA LYS A 21 12.50 -6.26 -2.76
C LYS A 21 13.90 -6.58 -3.29
N SER A 22 14.89 -5.72 -3.00
CA SER A 22 16.28 -5.92 -3.44
C SER A 22 16.95 -7.16 -2.83
N ARG A 23 16.43 -7.62 -1.68
CA ARG A 23 16.91 -8.79 -0.93
C ARG A 23 16.15 -10.07 -1.26
N SER A 24 15.11 -9.99 -2.09
CA SER A 24 14.31 -11.16 -2.47
C SER A 24 15.19 -12.22 -3.13
N GLN A 25 15.05 -13.49 -2.71
CA GLN A 25 15.82 -14.63 -3.22
C GLN A 25 15.14 -15.35 -4.39
N CYS A 26 14.13 -14.75 -4.99
CA CYS A 26 13.48 -15.32 -6.17
C CYS A 26 14.38 -15.19 -7.42
N ALA A 27 14.17 -16.09 -8.38
CA ALA A 27 14.96 -16.14 -9.62
C ALA A 27 14.91 -14.85 -10.48
N HIS A 28 13.89 -14.02 -10.27
CA HIS A 28 13.69 -12.77 -11.01
C HIS A 28 13.81 -11.55 -10.09
N ARG A 29 14.25 -10.42 -10.62
CA ARG A 29 14.29 -9.16 -9.86
C ARG A 29 12.87 -8.74 -9.46
N VAL A 30 12.65 -8.57 -8.16
CA VAL A 30 11.43 -7.96 -7.62
C VAL A 30 11.67 -6.46 -7.49
N TYR A 31 10.77 -5.67 -8.06
CA TYR A 31 10.83 -4.20 -8.00
C TYR A 31 9.45 -3.57 -7.80
N LYS A 32 8.37 -4.36 -7.90
CA LYS A 32 7.00 -3.92 -7.65
C LYS A 32 6.39 -4.64 -6.45
N HIS A 33 5.33 -4.05 -5.89
CA HIS A 33 4.57 -4.65 -4.79
C HIS A 33 3.06 -4.61 -5.06
N VAL A 34 2.35 -5.53 -4.43
CA VAL A 34 0.89 -5.51 -4.35
C VAL A 34 0.49 -4.88 -3.02
N CYS A 35 -0.42 -3.92 -3.05
CA CYS A 35 -0.89 -3.20 -1.86
C CYS A 35 -2.35 -3.55 -1.56
N PHE A 36 -2.64 -3.87 -0.31
CA PHE A 36 -4.00 -4.03 0.19
C PHE A 36 -4.26 -2.94 1.22
N ILE A 37 -5.36 -2.21 1.07
CA ILE A 37 -5.81 -1.20 2.03
C ILE A 37 -7.20 -1.60 2.47
N ASP A 38 -7.31 -1.96 3.74
CA ASP A 38 -8.58 -2.19 4.41
C ASP A 38 -9.19 -0.86 4.85
N LEU A 39 -10.41 -0.60 4.40
CA LEU A 39 -11.17 0.60 4.72
C LEU A 39 -12.34 0.31 5.67
N ASP A 40 -12.38 -0.88 6.26
CA ASP A 40 -13.37 -1.19 7.29
C ASP A 40 -13.26 -0.22 8.47
N GLY A 41 -14.41 0.17 9.02
CA GLY A 41 -14.49 1.17 10.09
C GLY A 41 -14.13 2.61 9.69
N VAL A 42 -13.80 2.90 8.43
CA VAL A 42 -13.60 4.28 7.97
C VAL A 42 -14.93 5.01 7.87
N THR A 43 -15.06 6.11 8.62
CA THR A 43 -16.28 6.93 8.67
C THR A 43 -16.04 8.32 8.07
N LEU A 44 -17.12 9.05 7.81
CA LEU A 44 -17.06 10.39 7.22
C LEU A 44 -16.29 11.39 8.11
N SER A 45 -16.33 11.24 9.43
CA SER A 45 -15.63 12.16 10.36
C SER A 45 -14.12 12.12 10.20
N TYR A 46 -13.55 11.05 9.62
CA TYR A 46 -12.13 10.95 9.33
C TYR A 46 -11.70 11.78 8.11
N PHE A 47 -12.64 12.24 7.27
CA PHE A 47 -12.34 12.98 6.04
C PHE A 47 -12.23 14.49 6.26
N THR A 48 -11.45 14.88 7.26
CA THR A 48 -11.14 16.27 7.57
C THR A 48 -10.28 16.93 6.47
N GLY A 49 -10.21 18.26 6.47
CA GLY A 49 -9.35 19.00 5.54
C GLY A 49 -7.87 18.59 5.64
N GLU A 50 -7.39 18.32 6.85
CA GLU A 50 -6.00 17.88 7.07
C GLU A 50 -5.74 16.49 6.50
N VAL A 51 -6.68 15.54 6.65
CA VAL A 51 -6.55 14.20 6.05
C VAL A 51 -6.56 14.28 4.53
N LYS A 52 -7.43 15.11 3.94
CA LYS A 52 -7.42 15.35 2.49
C LYS A 52 -6.08 15.93 2.00
N LYS A 53 -5.54 16.90 2.74
CA LYS A 53 -4.22 17.50 2.46
C LYS A 53 -3.11 16.46 2.55
N PHE A 54 -3.08 15.68 3.62
CA PHE A 54 -2.12 14.59 3.80
C PHE A 54 -2.20 13.57 2.65
N MET A 55 -3.40 13.09 2.30
CA MET A 55 -3.57 12.10 1.23
C MET A 55 -3.12 12.65 -0.12
N THR A 56 -3.39 13.93 -0.40
CA THR A 56 -2.92 14.62 -1.61
C THR A 56 -1.40 14.65 -1.68
N GLU A 57 -0.75 15.10 -0.61
CA GLU A 57 0.73 15.16 -0.55
C GLU A 57 1.36 13.76 -0.59
N LEU A 58 0.72 12.77 0.04
CA LEU A 58 1.17 11.38 -0.05
C LEU A 58 1.09 10.85 -1.48
N VAL A 59 -0.02 11.08 -2.19
CA VAL A 59 -0.17 10.64 -3.59
C VAL A 59 0.89 11.32 -4.47
N LYS A 60 1.11 12.63 -4.33
CA LYS A 60 2.17 13.35 -5.06
C LYS A 60 3.56 12.76 -4.77
N LEU A 61 3.86 12.47 -3.50
CA LEU A 61 5.12 11.87 -3.10
C LEU A 61 5.31 10.50 -3.74
N LEU A 62 4.29 9.64 -3.69
CA LEU A 62 4.35 8.29 -4.25
C LEU A 62 4.49 8.31 -5.78
N THR A 63 3.76 9.19 -6.47
CA THR A 63 3.82 9.29 -7.93
C THR A 63 5.10 9.94 -8.43
N HIS A 64 5.73 10.83 -7.66
CA HIS A 64 6.97 11.50 -8.06
C HIS A 64 8.22 10.71 -7.67
N ARG A 65 8.27 10.14 -6.47
CA ARG A 65 9.49 9.49 -5.92
C ARG A 65 9.54 7.98 -6.14
N TYR A 66 8.40 7.31 -6.16
CA TYR A 66 8.30 5.85 -6.25
C TYR A 66 7.53 5.43 -7.51
N THR A 67 7.93 6.02 -8.64
CA THR A 67 7.34 5.78 -9.96
C THR A 67 7.36 4.29 -10.31
N ASP A 68 6.24 3.80 -10.83
CA ASP A 68 6.03 2.39 -11.23
C ASP A 68 6.40 1.33 -10.18
N SER A 69 6.48 1.69 -8.89
CA SER A 69 6.72 0.73 -7.80
C SER A 69 5.49 -0.13 -7.44
N LEU A 70 4.29 0.33 -7.82
CA LEU A 70 3.02 -0.36 -7.59
C LEU A 70 2.72 -1.33 -8.73
N HIS A 71 2.49 -2.60 -8.39
CA HIS A 71 1.97 -3.61 -9.33
C HIS A 71 0.44 -3.59 -9.37
N LEU A 72 -0.20 -3.75 -8.22
CA LEU A 72 -1.65 -3.81 -8.03
C LEU A 72 -2.01 -3.19 -6.68
N MET A 73 -3.20 -2.60 -6.58
CA MET A 73 -3.75 -2.09 -5.33
C MET A 73 -5.20 -2.55 -5.16
N TYR A 74 -5.52 -3.06 -3.98
CA TYR A 74 -6.85 -3.49 -3.58
C TYR A 74 -7.34 -2.62 -2.44
N LEU A 75 -8.39 -1.83 -2.69
CA LEU A 75 -9.15 -1.15 -1.65
C LEU A 75 -10.30 -2.08 -1.26
N VAL A 76 -10.22 -2.68 -0.08
CA VAL A 76 -11.24 -3.62 0.44
C VAL A 76 -12.09 -2.93 1.50
N ASN A 77 -13.30 -3.44 1.71
CA ASN A 77 -14.28 -2.86 2.65
C ASN A 77 -14.54 -1.38 2.40
N THR A 78 -14.54 -0.97 1.13
CA THR A 78 -14.64 0.45 0.79
C THR A 78 -16.04 0.99 1.14
N PRO A 79 -16.17 1.97 2.04
CA PRO A 79 -17.46 2.59 2.32
C PRO A 79 -17.89 3.48 1.15
N VAL A 80 -19.20 3.66 0.96
CA VAL A 80 -19.75 4.48 -0.15
C VAL A 80 -19.14 5.88 -0.18
N ILE A 81 -18.90 6.45 1.00
CA ILE A 81 -18.34 7.79 1.16
C ILE A 81 -16.91 7.93 0.64
N PHE A 82 -16.14 6.84 0.53
CA PHE A 82 -14.78 6.89 0.00
C PHE A 82 -14.72 7.40 -1.45
N ARG A 83 -15.84 7.36 -2.19
CA ARG A 83 -15.98 7.99 -3.52
C ARG A 83 -15.57 9.46 -3.51
N VAL A 84 -15.83 10.19 -2.43
CA VAL A 84 -15.46 11.61 -2.28
C VAL A 84 -13.95 11.78 -2.14
N ILE A 85 -13.27 10.91 -1.39
CA ILE A 85 -11.81 10.90 -1.38
C ILE A 85 -11.28 10.57 -2.77
N TRP A 86 -11.84 9.54 -3.39
CA TRP A 86 -11.38 9.08 -4.69
C TRP A 86 -11.51 10.17 -5.75
N SER A 87 -12.57 10.98 -5.75
CA SER A 87 -12.70 12.10 -6.69
C SER A 87 -11.62 13.17 -6.53
N VAL A 88 -11.04 13.31 -5.33
CA VAL A 88 -9.92 14.23 -5.06
C VAL A 88 -8.58 13.62 -5.47
N LEU A 89 -8.37 12.32 -5.20
CA LEU A 89 -7.08 11.66 -5.44
C LEU A 89 -6.90 11.18 -6.88
N ALA A 90 -7.97 10.69 -7.52
CA ALA A 90 -7.90 10.11 -8.86
C ALA A 90 -7.33 11.05 -9.93
N PRO A 91 -7.61 12.37 -9.95
CA PRO A 91 -7.00 13.30 -10.90
C PRO A 91 -5.46 13.37 -10.81
N LEU A 92 -4.88 13.10 -9.64
CA LEU A 92 -3.43 13.13 -9.41
C LEU A 92 -2.71 11.87 -9.92
N LEU A 93 -3.46 10.84 -10.32
CA LEU A 93 -2.94 9.55 -10.76
C LEU A 93 -2.91 9.47 -12.29
N SER A 94 -1.86 8.87 -12.83
CA SER A 94 -1.80 8.51 -14.26
C SER A 94 -2.81 7.42 -14.61
N THR A 95 -3.22 7.34 -15.87
CA THR A 95 -4.12 6.28 -16.37
C THR A 95 -3.58 4.88 -16.05
N THR A 96 -2.27 4.68 -16.22
CA THR A 96 -1.57 3.43 -15.88
C THR A 96 -1.63 3.10 -14.40
N THR A 97 -1.67 4.10 -13.51
CA THR A 97 -1.80 3.84 -12.07
C THR A 97 -3.23 3.52 -11.70
N LYS A 98 -4.21 4.22 -12.29
CA LYS A 98 -5.64 3.94 -12.07
C LYS A 98 -6.02 2.53 -12.50
N SER A 99 -5.46 2.02 -13.61
CA SER A 99 -5.76 0.66 -14.08
C SER A 99 -5.26 -0.45 -13.15
N LYS A 100 -4.37 -0.14 -12.21
CA LYS A 100 -3.86 -1.05 -11.19
C LYS A 100 -4.68 -1.06 -9.90
N ILE A 101 -5.65 -0.15 -9.76
CA ILE A 101 -6.42 0.05 -8.51
C ILE A 101 -7.79 -0.59 -8.64
N PHE A 102 -8.11 -1.50 -7.72
CA PHE A 102 -9.35 -2.27 -7.69
C PHE A 102 -10.08 -1.99 -6.38
N MET A 103 -11.31 -1.49 -6.48
CA MET A 103 -12.14 -1.08 -5.33
C MET A 103 -13.27 -2.09 -5.10
N PHE A 104 -13.34 -2.60 -3.87
CA PHE A 104 -14.34 -3.58 -3.44
C PHE A 104 -15.15 -3.00 -2.28
N GLY A 105 -16.29 -2.42 -2.61
CA GLY A 105 -17.24 -1.91 -1.62
C GLY A 105 -17.88 -3.02 -0.80
N VAL A 106 -18.31 -2.66 0.41
CA VAL A 106 -19.04 -3.56 1.32
C VAL A 106 -20.34 -4.03 0.64
N GLY A 107 -20.60 -5.34 0.66
CA GLY A 107 -21.83 -5.91 0.10
C GLY A 107 -21.78 -7.43 -0.08
N PRO A 108 -22.92 -8.08 -0.36
CA PRO A 108 -23.08 -9.53 -0.31
C PRO A 108 -22.20 -10.29 -1.33
N ASN A 109 -21.76 -9.63 -2.39
CA ASN A 109 -20.97 -10.23 -3.45
C ASN A 109 -19.48 -9.85 -3.39
N GLN A 110 -19.05 -9.10 -2.38
CA GLN A 110 -17.69 -8.57 -2.29
C GLN A 110 -16.65 -9.70 -2.28
N SER A 111 -16.78 -10.68 -1.38
CA SER A 111 -15.83 -11.79 -1.24
C SER A 111 -15.68 -12.59 -2.53
N ARG A 112 -16.79 -12.89 -3.23
CA ARG A 112 -16.76 -13.60 -4.51
C ARG A 112 -16.06 -12.80 -5.60
N LYS A 113 -16.34 -11.49 -5.71
CA LYS A 113 -15.71 -10.61 -6.71
C LYS A 113 -14.21 -10.46 -6.43
N LEU A 114 -13.84 -10.31 -5.17
CA LEU A 114 -12.45 -10.17 -4.74
C LEU A 114 -11.68 -11.47 -5.02
N ALA A 115 -12.18 -12.62 -4.59
CA ALA A 115 -11.57 -13.93 -4.85
C ALA A 115 -11.35 -14.17 -6.35
N LYS A 116 -12.36 -13.85 -7.19
CA LYS A 116 -12.23 -13.96 -8.65
C LYS A 116 -11.11 -13.07 -9.21
N GLN A 117 -10.97 -11.85 -8.69
CA GLN A 117 -9.92 -10.92 -9.13
C GLN A 117 -8.53 -11.32 -8.63
N LEU A 118 -8.42 -11.82 -7.40
CA LEU A 118 -7.15 -12.36 -6.89
C LEU A 118 -6.69 -13.56 -7.70
N ALA A 119 -7.60 -14.50 -8.00
CA ALA A 119 -7.32 -15.65 -8.87
C ALA A 119 -6.88 -15.21 -10.27
N LYS A 120 -7.55 -14.20 -10.85
CA LYS A 120 -7.16 -13.63 -12.16
C LYS A 120 -5.72 -13.09 -12.16
N HIS A 121 -5.26 -12.50 -11.06
CA HIS A 121 -3.90 -11.98 -10.93
C HIS A 121 -2.90 -12.98 -10.33
N GLY A 122 -3.29 -14.25 -10.17
CA GLY A 122 -2.41 -15.30 -9.64
C GLY A 122 -2.05 -15.12 -8.16
N ILE A 123 -2.84 -14.37 -7.39
CA ILE A 123 -2.61 -14.18 -5.96
C ILE A 123 -3.27 -15.35 -5.22
N SER A 124 -2.45 -16.21 -4.61
CA SER A 124 -2.93 -17.37 -3.85
C SER A 124 -3.60 -16.96 -2.55
N ASN A 125 -4.44 -17.84 -2.01
CA ASN A 125 -5.08 -17.62 -0.71
C ASN A 125 -4.04 -17.46 0.43
N SER A 126 -2.96 -18.24 0.40
CA SER A 126 -1.87 -18.15 1.39
C SER A 126 -1.09 -16.84 1.35
N ALA A 127 -1.09 -16.13 0.22
CA ALA A 127 -0.40 -14.84 0.09
C ALA A 127 -1.32 -13.65 0.41
N ALA A 128 -2.63 -13.77 0.17
CA ALA A 128 -3.59 -12.71 0.43
C ALA A 128 -3.84 -12.51 1.94
N PRO A 129 -4.02 -11.25 2.40
CA PRO A 129 -4.31 -10.97 3.81
C PRO A 129 -5.75 -11.38 4.18
N ARG A 130 -5.99 -11.57 5.49
CA ARG A 130 -7.31 -11.93 6.02
C ARG A 130 -8.43 -10.94 5.65
N CYS A 131 -8.14 -9.64 5.60
CA CYS A 131 -9.12 -8.62 5.16
C CYS A 131 -9.55 -8.78 3.69
N ALA A 132 -8.78 -9.51 2.88
CA ALA A 132 -9.10 -9.85 1.50
C ALA A 132 -9.61 -11.29 1.33
N GLY A 133 -9.91 -12.00 2.43
CA GLY A 133 -10.35 -13.39 2.43
C GLY A 133 -9.23 -14.42 2.26
N GLY A 134 -7.97 -14.02 2.44
CA GLY A 134 -6.81 -14.92 2.43
C GLY A 134 -6.41 -15.42 3.81
N ALA A 135 -5.37 -16.26 3.85
CA ALA A 135 -4.85 -16.89 5.05
C ALA A 135 -3.53 -16.29 5.55
N SER A 136 -2.96 -15.29 4.86
CA SER A 136 -1.71 -14.67 5.28
C SER A 136 -1.88 -13.89 6.58
N GLU A 137 -1.08 -14.21 7.59
CA GLU A 137 -0.99 -13.45 8.84
C GLU A 137 -0.13 -12.20 8.69
N GLY A 138 0.71 -12.17 7.66
CA GLY A 138 1.64 -11.09 7.41
C GLY A 138 2.70 -10.96 8.49
N VAL A 139 3.54 -9.94 8.34
CA VAL A 139 4.52 -9.52 9.33
C VAL A 139 4.36 -8.02 9.48
N ARG A 140 4.45 -7.54 10.73
CA ARG A 140 4.30 -6.11 10.97
C ARG A 140 5.45 -5.32 10.34
N MET A 141 5.12 -4.17 9.75
CA MET A 141 6.10 -3.33 9.04
C MET A 141 7.23 -2.82 9.95
N ASP A 142 6.95 -2.60 11.23
CA ASP A 142 7.96 -2.14 12.20
C ASP A 142 9.05 -3.19 12.46
N ALA A 143 8.78 -4.49 12.27
CA ALA A 143 9.81 -5.52 12.29
C ALA A 143 10.80 -5.30 11.13
N TYR A 144 10.31 -5.10 9.91
CA TYR A 144 11.16 -4.83 8.74
C TYR A 144 11.95 -3.53 8.86
N ILE A 145 11.34 -2.47 9.42
CA ILE A 145 12.03 -1.19 9.63
C ILE A 145 13.20 -1.35 10.59
N LYS A 146 13.03 -2.11 11.68
CA LYS A 146 14.11 -2.39 12.65
C LYS A 146 15.29 -3.10 11.96
N ASP A 147 15.00 -4.11 11.16
CA ASP A 147 16.03 -4.87 10.42
C ASP A 147 16.79 -3.97 9.44
N ALA A 148 16.07 -3.10 8.72
CA ALA A 148 16.68 -2.14 7.78
C ALA A 148 17.58 -1.11 8.50
N ILE A 149 17.14 -0.60 9.66
CA ILE A 149 17.93 0.33 10.48
C ILE A 149 19.20 -0.33 11.01
N GLU A 150 19.08 -1.55 11.54
CA GLU A 150 20.20 -2.28 12.11
C GLU A 150 21.26 -2.60 11.05
N LEU A 151 20.84 -3.04 9.86
CA LEU A 151 21.78 -3.23 8.75
C LEU A 151 22.45 -1.92 8.34
N ARG A 152 21.71 -0.80 8.26
CA ARG A 152 22.30 0.49 7.91
C ARG A 152 23.41 0.86 8.90
N LYS A 153 23.24 0.60 10.20
CA LYS A 153 24.29 0.83 11.20
C LYS A 153 25.54 -0.02 10.89
N ARG A 154 25.37 -1.30 10.58
CA ARG A 154 26.47 -2.22 10.23
C ARG A 154 27.23 -1.77 8.98
N LEU A 155 26.53 -1.35 7.93
CA LEU A 155 27.14 -0.86 6.69
C LEU A 155 27.90 0.46 6.90
N VAL A 156 27.37 1.37 7.70
CA VAL A 156 28.05 2.64 8.03
C VAL A 156 29.32 2.40 8.87
N VAL A 157 29.32 1.37 9.73
CA VAL A 157 30.52 0.96 10.48
C VAL A 157 31.54 0.27 9.57
N ALA A 158 31.11 -0.56 8.62
CA ALA A 158 32.00 -1.29 7.71
C ALA A 158 32.69 -0.42 6.64
N VAL A 159 32.24 0.83 6.46
CA VAL A 159 32.81 1.80 5.50
C VAL A 159 33.76 2.80 6.21
N LYS A 160 34.00 2.61 7.51
CA LYS A 160 35.07 3.30 8.27
C LYS A 160 36.21 2.35 8.54
#